data_AF-A0A4R4YG57-F1
#
_entry.id   AF-A0A4R4YG57-F1
#
_cell.length_a   1.000
_cell.length_b   1.000
_cell.length_c   1.000
_cell.angle_alpha   90.00
_cell.angle_beta   90.00
_cell.angle_gamma   90.00
#
_symmetry.space_group_name_H-M   'P 1'
#
loop_
_entity.id
_entity.type
_entity.pdbx_description
1 polymer ?
#
loop_
_entity_poly.entity_id
_entity_poly.type
_entity_poly.pdbx_seq_one_letter_code
_entity_poly.pdbx_strand_id
1 'polypeptide(L)'
;MADETYVNAPGVQADAQKLAEAVRRFQRSLDELKAALQADDKCWSDDEIGAEFEKNYKSAAGKVTDSLEQTGKNLLQVAEKTLPDSARVLQEQDDFNAQGVRAAAAELYQETPPDTKS
;
A
#
# COMPACT_ATOMS: atom_id res chain seq x y z
N MET A 1 10.87 -19.09 22.94
CA MET A 1 11.35 -17.88 22.25
C MET A 1 10.96 -17.90 20.76
N ALA A 2 9.75 -18.35 20.40
CA ALA A 2 9.33 -18.50 19.00
C ALA A 2 8.16 -17.58 18.59
N ASP A 3 7.56 -16.85 19.54
CA ASP A 3 6.40 -15.99 19.29
C ASP A 3 6.76 -14.62 18.68
N GLU A 4 8.02 -14.17 18.79
CA GLU A 4 8.44 -12.84 18.30
C GLU A 4 8.94 -12.82 16.85
N THR A 5 9.03 -13.97 16.18
CA THR A 5 9.65 -14.10 14.85
C THR A 5 8.68 -14.41 13.71
N TYR A 6 7.36 -14.45 13.94
CA TYR A 6 6.39 -14.78 12.89
C TYR A 6 5.81 -13.53 12.24
N VAL A 7 5.95 -13.40 10.91
CA VAL A 7 5.28 -12.35 10.16
C VAL A 7 3.77 -12.60 10.10
N ASN A 8 2.99 -11.62 10.59
CA ASN A 8 1.54 -11.61 10.46
C ASN A 8 1.09 -11.28 9.02
N ALA A 9 1.39 -12.16 8.07
CA ALA A 9 1.04 -12.00 6.68
C ALA A 9 -0.47 -11.80 6.44
N PRO A 10 -1.38 -12.54 7.12
CA PRO A 10 -2.82 -12.29 7.01
C PRO A 10 -3.23 -10.88 7.44
N GLY A 11 -2.62 -10.36 8.52
CA GLY A 11 -2.84 -8.99 8.97
C GLY A 11 -2.39 -7.95 7.95
N VAL A 12 -1.18 -8.12 7.38
CA VAL A 12 -0.67 -7.22 6.34
C VAL A 12 -1.56 -7.28 5.08
N GLN A 13 -2.04 -8.45 4.68
CA GLN A 13 -2.97 -8.58 3.56
C GLN A 13 -4.30 -7.86 3.82
N ALA A 14 -4.86 -8.00 5.02
CA ALA A 14 -6.10 -7.33 5.39
C ALA A 14 -5.94 -5.80 5.41
N ASP A 15 -4.83 -5.28 5.94
CA ASP A 15 -4.57 -3.85 5.97
C ASP A 15 -4.24 -3.29 4.58
N ALA A 16 -3.57 -4.06 3.73
CA ALA A 16 -3.35 -3.74 2.33
C ALA A 16 -4.68 -3.60 1.56
N GLN A 17 -5.66 -4.46 1.82
CA GLN A 17 -7.01 -4.33 1.24
C GLN A 17 -7.72 -3.05 1.71
N LYS A 18 -7.68 -2.75 3.01
CA LYS A 18 -8.26 -1.50 3.55
C LYS A 18 -7.62 -0.27 2.92
N LEU A 19 -6.30 -0.29 2.74
CA LEU A 19 -5.57 0.78 2.06
C LEU A 19 -6.03 0.91 0.60
N ALA A 20 -6.12 -0.20 -0.15
CA ALA A 20 -6.60 -0.18 -1.53
C ALA A 20 -8.02 0.41 -1.64
N GLU A 21 -8.93 0.06 -0.73
CA GLU A 21 -10.27 0.64 -0.68
C GLU A 21 -10.25 2.15 -0.40
N ALA A 22 -9.44 2.60 0.55
CA ALA A 22 -9.27 4.02 0.86
C ALA A 22 -8.72 4.80 -0.34
N VAL A 23 -7.72 4.24 -1.03
CA VAL A 23 -7.15 4.84 -2.24
C VAL A 23 -8.17 4.92 -3.37
N ARG A 24 -8.99 3.87 -3.58
CA ARG A 24 -10.07 3.91 -4.57
C ARG A 24 -11.13 4.97 -4.25
N ARG A 25 -11.46 5.19 -2.97
CA ARG A 25 -12.35 6.29 -2.55
C ARG A 25 -11.74 7.66 -2.82
N PHE A 26 -10.44 7.81 -2.53
CA PHE A 26 -9.68 9.01 -2.85
C PHE A 26 -9.69 9.29 -4.36
N GLN A 27 -9.42 8.27 -5.20
CA GLN A 27 -9.46 8.42 -6.66
C GLN A 27 -10.83 8.86 -7.17
N ARG A 28 -11.92 8.27 -6.67
CA ARG A 28 -13.29 8.74 -7.01
C ARG A 28 -13.53 10.20 -6.63
N SER A 29 -13.08 10.60 -5.44
CA SER A 29 -13.21 12.00 -5.00
C SER A 29 -12.37 12.95 -5.87
N LEU A 30 -11.22 12.49 -6.35
CA LEU A 30 -10.38 13.23 -7.29
C LEU A 30 -11.04 13.35 -8.67
N ASP A 31 -11.71 12.29 -9.15
CA ASP A 31 -12.47 12.34 -10.40
C ASP A 31 -13.64 13.32 -10.31
N GLU A 32 -14.35 13.35 -9.17
CA GLU A 32 -15.40 14.33 -8.88
C GLU A 32 -14.84 15.76 -8.84
N LEU A 33 -13.69 15.97 -8.21
CA LEU A 33 -13.00 17.27 -8.20
C LEU A 33 -12.63 17.71 -9.62
N LYS A 34 -12.04 16.82 -10.44
CA LYS A 34 -11.70 17.11 -11.83
C LYS A 34 -12.94 17.49 -12.64
N ALA A 35 -14.04 16.77 -12.46
CA ALA A 35 -15.29 17.08 -13.14
C ALA A 35 -15.86 18.45 -12.74
N ALA A 36 -15.82 18.79 -11.45
CA ALA A 36 -16.26 20.11 -10.96
C ALA A 36 -15.38 21.24 -11.53
N LEU A 37 -14.06 21.07 -11.52
CA LEU A 37 -13.12 22.04 -12.09
C LEU A 37 -13.32 22.25 -13.60
N GLN A 38 -13.70 21.20 -14.34
CA GLN A 38 -14.05 21.28 -15.76
C GLN A 38 -15.44 21.89 -16.01
N ALA A 39 -16.34 21.86 -15.03
CA ALA A 39 -17.67 22.47 -15.14
C ALA A 39 -17.61 24.00 -14.95
N ASP A 40 -16.71 24.49 -14.08
CA ASP A 40 -16.52 25.91 -13.77
C ASP A 40 -15.77 26.70 -14.86
N ASP A 41 -15.61 26.13 -16.05
CA ASP A 41 -14.65 26.55 -17.08
C ASP A 41 -15.03 27.83 -17.85
N LYS A 42 -16.11 28.56 -17.48
CA LYS A 42 -16.72 29.58 -18.37
C LYS A 42 -17.29 30.88 -17.73
N CYS A 43 -17.05 31.20 -16.47
CA CYS A 43 -17.72 32.37 -15.84
C CYS A 43 -16.82 33.30 -15.02
N TRP A 44 -15.51 33.37 -15.30
CA TRP A 44 -14.61 34.12 -14.41
C TRP A 44 -14.61 35.63 -14.66
N SER A 45 -14.56 36.09 -15.93
CA SER A 45 -14.86 37.47 -16.38
C SER A 45 -14.40 37.66 -17.84
N ASP A 46 -15.03 38.59 -18.59
CA ASP A 46 -14.65 38.96 -19.96
C ASP A 46 -13.52 40.02 -20.03
N ASP A 47 -13.02 40.49 -18.89
CA ASP A 47 -11.91 41.42 -18.82
C ASP A 47 -10.53 40.72 -18.83
N GLU A 48 -9.47 41.49 -19.08
CA GLU A 48 -8.10 40.98 -19.17
C GLU A 48 -7.64 40.28 -17.88
N ILE A 49 -8.11 40.75 -16.72
CA ILE A 49 -7.84 40.16 -15.41
C ILE A 49 -8.53 38.78 -15.29
N GLY A 50 -9.79 38.68 -15.71
CA GLY A 50 -10.56 37.44 -15.77
C GLY A 50 -9.92 36.39 -16.65
N ALA A 51 -9.49 36.78 -17.85
CA ALA A 51 -8.83 35.90 -18.81
C ALA A 51 -7.48 35.37 -18.27
N GLU A 52 -6.66 36.24 -17.65
CA GLU A 52 -5.38 35.82 -17.09
C GLU A 52 -5.57 34.97 -15.81
N PHE A 53 -6.59 35.25 -15.00
CA PHE A 53 -6.97 34.42 -13.87
C PHE A 53 -7.39 33.02 -14.33
N GLU A 54 -8.31 32.93 -15.30
CA GLU A 54 -8.81 31.68 -15.86
C GLU A 54 -7.67 30.78 -16.34
N LYS A 55 -6.75 31.35 -17.14
CA LYS A 55 -5.58 30.64 -17.66
C LYS A 55 -4.69 30.08 -16.55
N ASN A 56 -4.38 30.89 -15.54
CA ASN A 56 -3.51 30.48 -14.44
C ASN A 56 -4.19 29.46 -13.52
N TYR A 57 -5.48 29.63 -13.25
CA TYR A 57 -6.28 28.71 -12.47
C TYR A 57 -6.33 27.32 -13.11
N LYS A 58 -6.69 27.22 -14.40
CA LYS A 58 -6.76 25.93 -15.11
C LYS A 58 -5.43 25.20 -15.11
N SER A 59 -4.33 25.91 -15.38
CA SER A 59 -3.00 25.30 -15.38
C SER A 59 -2.61 24.77 -14.00
N ALA A 60 -2.84 25.56 -12.95
CA ALA A 60 -2.54 25.15 -11.57
C ALA A 60 -3.42 23.97 -11.12
N ALA A 61 -4.72 24.04 -11.39
CA ALA A 61 -5.68 23.00 -11.05
C ALA A 61 -5.37 21.67 -11.75
N GLY A 62 -5.04 21.72 -13.05
CA GLY A 62 -4.59 20.55 -13.81
C GLY A 62 -3.36 19.89 -13.18
N LYS A 63 -2.30 20.68 -12.94
CA LYS A 63 -1.06 20.16 -12.32
C LYS A 63 -1.28 19.52 -10.95
N VAL A 64 -2.13 20.12 -10.11
CA VAL A 64 -2.43 19.59 -8.78
C VAL A 64 -3.20 18.28 -8.91
N THR A 65 -4.24 18.23 -9.75
CA THR A 65 -5.06 17.03 -9.90
C THR A 65 -4.31 15.87 -10.57
N ASP A 66 -3.39 16.15 -11.50
CA ASP A 66 -2.50 15.16 -12.09
C ASP A 66 -1.50 14.59 -11.07
N SER A 67 -0.93 15.44 -10.22
CA SER A 67 -0.04 15.02 -9.14
C SER A 67 -0.76 14.11 -8.15
N LEU A 68 -1.98 14.49 -7.74
CA LEU A 68 -2.83 13.69 -6.86
C LEU A 68 -3.20 12.34 -7.49
N GLU A 69 -3.46 12.32 -8.80
CA GLU A 69 -3.76 11.07 -9.52
C GLU A 69 -2.55 10.12 -9.49
N GLN A 70 -1.36 10.65 -9.73
CA GLN A 70 -0.13 9.86 -9.67
C GLN A 70 0.13 9.33 -8.26
N THR A 71 -0.10 10.14 -7.21
CA THR A 71 -0.04 9.67 -5.83
C THR A 71 -1.03 8.55 -5.58
N GLY A 72 -2.28 8.68 -6.04
CA GLY A 72 -3.29 7.64 -5.92
C GLY A 72 -2.87 6.33 -6.60
N LYS A 73 -2.35 6.39 -7.83
CA LYS A 73 -1.85 5.22 -8.56
C LYS A 73 -0.70 4.52 -7.82
N ASN A 74 0.26 5.30 -7.33
CA ASN A 74 1.41 4.75 -6.59
C ASN A 74 0.97 4.06 -5.29
N LEU A 75 0.04 4.68 -4.53
CA LEU A 75 -0.49 4.09 -3.31
C LEU A 75 -1.30 2.82 -3.60
N LEU A 76 -2.06 2.80 -4.70
CA LEU A 76 -2.80 1.62 -5.11
C LEU A 76 -1.86 0.47 -5.47
N GLN A 77 -0.77 0.76 -6.19
CA GLN A 77 0.26 -0.23 -6.51
C GLN A 77 0.90 -0.81 -5.23
N VAL A 78 1.20 0.04 -4.25
CA VAL A 78 1.75 -0.42 -2.95
C VAL A 78 0.76 -1.34 -2.24
N ALA A 79 -0.52 -0.95 -2.20
CA ALA A 79 -1.57 -1.69 -1.53
C ALA A 79 -1.88 -3.02 -2.21
N GLU A 80 -2.01 -3.05 -3.54
CA GLU A 80 -2.47 -4.24 -4.26
C GLU A 80 -1.34 -5.23 -4.57
N LYS A 81 -0.09 -4.77 -4.57
CA LYS A 81 1.05 -5.58 -5.00
C LYS A 81 2.18 -5.62 -3.99
N THR A 82 2.80 -4.47 -3.70
CA THR A 82 4.04 -4.45 -2.91
C THR A 82 3.86 -5.02 -1.52
N LEU A 83 2.82 -4.61 -0.78
CA LEU A 83 2.55 -5.13 0.56
C LEU A 83 2.20 -6.62 0.56
N PRO A 84 1.24 -7.12 -0.26
CA PRO A 84 0.95 -8.55 -0.35
C PRO A 84 2.15 -9.41 -0.73
N ASP A 85 2.93 -9.00 -1.73
CA ASP A 85 4.11 -9.74 -2.19
C ASP A 85 5.18 -9.80 -1.10
N SER A 86 5.42 -8.69 -0.40
CA SER A 86 6.41 -8.63 0.68
C SER A 86 6.00 -9.51 1.87
N ALA A 87 4.72 -9.48 2.24
CA ALA A 87 4.18 -10.33 3.30
C ALA A 87 4.32 -11.81 2.96
N ARG A 88 4.02 -12.20 1.70
CA ARG A 88 4.18 -13.57 1.22
C ARG A 88 5.64 -14.03 1.26
N VAL A 89 6.56 -13.22 0.74
CA VAL A 89 7.99 -13.57 0.72
C VAL A 89 8.55 -13.76 2.13
N LEU A 90 8.16 -12.89 3.07
CA LEU A 90 8.59 -13.03 4.46
C LEU A 90 7.99 -14.28 5.12
N GLN A 91 6.71 -14.58 4.87
CA GLN A 91 6.07 -15.80 5.39
C GLN A 91 6.74 -17.07 4.85
N GLU A 92 7.08 -17.10 3.55
CA GLU A 92 7.83 -18.21 2.94
C GLU A 92 9.21 -18.40 3.59
N GLN A 93 9.89 -17.29 3.91
CA GLN A 93 11.18 -17.33 4.57
C GLN A 93 11.08 -17.80 6.03
N ASP A 94 10.06 -17.36 6.77
CA ASP A 94 9.78 -17.83 8.13
C ASP A 94 9.50 -19.34 8.16
N ASP A 95 8.67 -19.82 7.23
CA ASP A 95 8.34 -21.25 7.12
C ASP A 95 9.58 -22.09 6.80
N PHE A 96 10.44 -21.62 5.88
CA PHE A 96 11.69 -22.27 5.54
C PHE A 96 12.64 -22.34 6.74
N ASN A 97 12.83 -21.22 7.45
CA ASN A 97 13.68 -21.16 8.63
C ASN A 97 13.15 -22.05 9.76
N ALA A 98 11.84 -22.04 9.99
CA ALA A 98 11.20 -22.88 10.99
C ALA A 98 11.40 -24.38 10.70
N GLN A 99 11.34 -24.80 9.44
CA GLN A 99 11.65 -26.17 9.05
C GLN A 99 13.10 -26.54 9.33
N GLY A 100 14.06 -25.67 8.98
CA GLY A 100 15.48 -25.87 9.26
C GLY A 100 15.79 -26.02 10.76
N VAL A 101 15.22 -25.15 11.59
CA VAL A 101 15.35 -25.23 13.05
C VAL A 101 14.75 -26.53 13.61
N ARG A 102 13.57 -26.94 13.12
CA ARG A 102 12.94 -28.19 13.54
C ARG A 102 13.77 -29.42 13.15
N ALA A 103 14.35 -29.43 11.96
CA ALA A 103 15.22 -30.51 11.50
C ALA A 103 16.49 -30.62 12.35
N ALA A 104 17.19 -29.50 12.57
CA ALA A 104 18.39 -29.47 13.41
C ALA A 104 18.11 -29.88 14.87
N ALA A 105 16.96 -29.47 15.42
CA ALA A 105 16.54 -29.90 16.75
C ALA A 105 16.32 -31.42 16.80
N ALA A 106 15.69 -32.00 15.77
CA ALA A 106 15.46 -33.45 15.72
C ALA A 106 16.77 -34.25 15.66
N GLU A 107 17.78 -33.78 14.93
CA GLU A 107 19.11 -34.40 14.86
C GLU A 107 19.81 -34.39 16.23
N LEU A 108 19.78 -33.25 16.94
CA LEU A 108 20.36 -33.14 18.29
C LEU A 108 19.70 -34.09 19.32
N TYR A 109 18.37 -34.30 19.22
CA TYR A 109 17.66 -35.23 20.10
C TYR A 109 17.90 -36.71 19.75
N GLN A 110 18.34 -37.01 18.53
CA GLN A 110 18.76 -38.36 18.15
C GLN A 110 20.21 -38.66 18.59
N GLU A 111 21.11 -37.67 18.58
CA GLU A 111 22.51 -37.85 19.02
C GLU A 111 22.69 -37.76 20.54
N THR A 112 21.78 -37.09 21.26
CA THR A 112 21.79 -36.98 22.72
C THR A 112 20.39 -37.23 23.27
N PRO A 113 20.03 -38.49 23.62
CA PRO A 113 18.76 -38.74 24.28
C PRO A 113 18.71 -38.00 25.61
N PRO A 114 17.56 -37.46 26.02
CA PRO A 114 17.44 -36.74 27.28
C PRO A 114 17.83 -37.68 28.43
N ASP A 115 18.72 -37.21 29.32
CA ASP A 115 19.04 -37.91 30.57
C ASP A 115 17.74 -38.14 31.35
N THR A 116 17.18 -39.34 31.23
CA THR A 116 16.09 -39.78 32.07
C THR A 116 16.64 -39.92 33.48
N LYS A 117 16.48 -38.87 34.28
CA LYS A 117 16.67 -38.97 35.73
C LYS A 117 15.63 -39.97 36.26
N SER A 118 16.12 -41.13 36.68
CA SER A 118 15.38 -42.14 37.44
C SER A 118 15.07 -41.66 38.85
#